data_AF-A0A4Q1DGB2-F1
#
_entry.id   AF-A0A4Q1DGB2-F1
#
_cell.length_a   1.000
_cell.length_b   1.000
_cell.length_c   1.000
_cell.angle_alpha   90.00
_cell.angle_beta   90.00
_cell.angle_gamma   90.00
#
_symmetry.space_group_name_H-M   'P 1'
#
loop_
_entity.id
_entity.type
_entity.pdbx_description
1 polymer ?
#
loop_
_entity_poly.entity_id
_entity_poly.type
_entity_poly.pdbx_seq_one_letter_code
_entity_poly.pdbx_strand_id
1 'polypeptide(L)' 'MKNITLSADEELIRKAREKAQREHTTLNETFRGWLRQYVKAEARAREFDALMHSLNYVRPGRKFSREEMNER' A
#
# COMPACT_ATOMS: atom_id res chain seq x y z
N MET A 1 20.23 8.21 -10.61
CA MET A 1 18.80 8.50 -10.31
C MET A 1 18.31 9.54 -11.29
N LYS A 2 17.03 9.51 -11.73
CA LYS A 2 16.43 10.59 -12.51
C LYS A 2 15.80 11.63 -11.58
N ASN A 3 15.84 12.89 -11.97
CA ASN A 3 15.21 13.98 -11.22
C ASN A 3 13.73 14.09 -11.61
N ILE A 4 12.86 14.30 -10.62
CA ILE A 4 11.43 14.52 -10.79
C ILE A 4 11.11 15.89 -10.20
N THR A 5 10.47 16.75 -10.97
CA THR A 5 9.99 18.06 -10.51
C THR A 5 8.49 17.95 -10.23
N LEU A 6 8.08 18.27 -9.00
CA LEU A 6 6.67 18.33 -8.61
C LEU A 6 6.33 19.76 -8.19
N SER A 7 5.15 20.22 -8.60
CA SER A 7 4.59 21.49 -8.17
C SER A 7 3.43 21.23 -7.21
N ALA A 8 3.40 21.96 -6.10
CA ALA A 8 2.34 21.94 -5.11
C ALA A 8 2.26 23.31 -4.45
N ASP A 9 1.20 23.56 -3.68
CA ASP A 9 1.07 24.76 -2.87
C ASP A 9 2.29 24.92 -1.94
N GLU A 10 2.85 26.12 -1.87
CA GLU A 10 4.03 26.43 -1.06
C GLU A 10 3.80 26.11 0.42
N GLU A 11 2.61 26.39 0.93
CA GLU A 11 2.25 26.13 2.32
C GLU A 11 2.17 24.63 2.60
N LEU A 12 1.74 23.83 1.62
CA LEU A 12 1.78 22.36 1.71
C LEU A 12 3.21 21.85 1.73
N ILE A 13 4.09 22.38 0.87
CA ILE A 13 5.51 21.99 0.82
C ILE A 13 6.18 22.31 2.16
N ARG A 14 5.93 23.49 2.72
CA ARG A 14 6.46 23.91 4.03
C ARG A 14 6.03 22.96 5.14
N LYS A 15 4.72 22.72 5.28
CA LYS A 15 4.17 21.81 6.30
C LYS A 15 4.70 20.39 6.16
N ALA A 16 4.83 19.89 4.92
CA ALA A 16 5.34 18.56 4.66
C ALA A 16 6.83 18.43 5.04
N ARG A 17 7.65 19.45 4.78
CA ARG A 17 9.05 19.50 5.23
C ARG A 17 9.17 19.52 6.75
N GLU A 18 8.37 20.35 7.42
CA GLU A 18 8.36 20.40 8.90
C GLU A 18 7.96 19.07 9.51
N LYS A 19 6.95 18.41 8.94
CA LYS A 19 6.55 17.07 9.39
C LYS A 19 7.67 16.05 9.20
N ALA A 20 8.28 16.01 8.02
CA ALA A 20 9.40 15.10 7.76
C ALA A 20 10.57 15.33 8.73
N GLN A 21 10.90 16.60 9.01
CA GLN A 21 11.95 16.94 9.96
C GLN A 21 11.66 16.44 11.38
N ARG A 22 10.40 16.57 11.85
CA ARG A 22 9.96 16.01 13.14
C ARG A 22 10.04 14.48 13.18
N GLU A 23 9.88 13.83 12.03
CA GLU A 23 10.01 12.38 11.88
C GLU A 23 11.46 11.95 11.58
N HIS A 24 12.45 12.85 11.71
CA HIS A 24 13.86 12.62 11.41
C HIS A 24 14.12 12.08 9.99
N THR A 25 13.32 12.52 9.02
CA THR A 25 13.46 12.19 7.60
C THR A 25 13.37 13.45 6.72
N THR A 26 13.41 13.29 5.40
CA THR A 26 13.23 14.39 4.45
C THR A 26 11.98 14.18 3.60
N LEU A 27 11.38 15.28 3.14
CA LEU A 27 10.23 15.22 2.22
C LEU A 27 10.52 14.34 0.99
N ASN A 28 11.75 14.35 0.49
CA ASN A 28 12.17 13.53 -0.64
C ASN A 28 12.22 12.02 -0.31
N GLU A 29 12.66 11.65 0.89
CA GLU A 29 12.63 10.26 1.34
C GLU A 29 11.20 9.75 1.54
N THR A 30 10.35 10.56 2.18
CA THR A 30 8.91 10.27 2.31
C THR A 30 8.27 10.09 0.93
N PHE A 31 8.59 10.96 -0.02
CA PHE A 31 8.08 10.88 -1.39
C PHE A 31 8.53 9.61 -2.12
N ARG A 32 9.80 9.21 -1.98
CA ARG A 32 10.29 7.92 -2.52
C ARG A 32 9.58 6.73 -1.87
N GLY A 33 9.31 6.80 -0.56
CA GLY A 33 8.52 5.80 0.15
C GLY A 33 7.11 5.69 -0.41
N TRP A 34 6.45 6.83 -0.61
CA TRP A 34 5.13 6.90 -1.22
C TRP A 34 5.12 6.33 -2.64
N LEU A 35 6.07 6.67 -3.51
CA LEU A 35 6.16 6.11 -4.86
C LEU A 35 6.26 4.58 -4.85
N ARG A 36 7.05 4.01 -3.94
CA ARG A 36 7.14 2.54 -3.77
C ARG A 36 5.83 1.93 -3.31
N GLN A 37 5.09 2.59 -2.43
CA GLN A 37 3.77 2.12 -1.99
C GLN A 37 2.72 2.25 -3.09
N TYR A 38 2.76 3.35 -3.83
CA TYR A 38 1.84 3.64 -4.93
C TYR A 38 1.87 2.55 -6.01
N VAL A 39 3.08 2.15 -6.45
CA VAL A 39 3.23 1.04 -7.42
C VAL A 39 2.85 -0.33 -6.83
N LYS A 40 3.11 -0.55 -5.53
CA LYS A 40 2.75 -1.79 -4.84
C LYS A 40 1.25 -1.95 -4.64
N ALA A 41 0.51 -0.86 -4.44
CA ALA A 41 -0.93 -0.91 -4.26
C ALA A 41 -1.62 -1.47 -5.52
N GLU A 42 -1.15 -1.07 -6.69
CA GLU A 42 -1.63 -1.59 -7.98
C GLU A 42 -1.27 -3.08 -8.16
N ALA A 43 -0.06 -3.48 -7.75
CA ALA A 43 0.36 -4.88 -7.77
C ALA A 43 -0.47 -5.76 -6.82
N ARG A 44 -0.74 -5.27 -5.61
CA ARG A 44 -1.51 -6.02 -4.59
C ARG A 44 -2.96 -6.24 -5.00
N ALA A 45 -3.60 -5.25 -5.63
CA ALA A 45 -4.94 -5.43 -6.19
C ALA A 45 -4.94 -6.51 -7.28
N ARG A 46 -3.98 -6.45 -8.20
CA ARG A 46 -3.82 -7.47 -9.25
C ARG A 46 -3.51 -8.87 -8.71
N GLU A 47 -2.64 -8.97 -7.70
CA GLU A 47 -2.30 -10.23 -7.04
C GLU A 47 -3.50 -10.82 -6.28
N PHE A 48 -4.29 -9.96 -5.63
CA PHE A 48 -5.54 -10.37 -4.97
C PHE A 48 -6.54 -10.91 -5.98
N ASP A 49 -6.76 -10.20 -7.10
CA ASP A 49 -7.67 -10.65 -8.15
C ASP A 49 -7.19 -11.97 -8.79
N ALA A 50 -5.88 -12.11 -9.02
CA ALA A 50 -5.29 -13.33 -9.53
C ALA A 50 -5.43 -14.51 -8.56
N LEU A 51 -5.28 -14.27 -7.25
CA LEU A 51 -5.50 -15.26 -6.20
C LEU A 51 -6.97 -15.67 -6.11
N MET A 52 -7.91 -14.72 -6.15
CA MET A 52 -9.34 -15.03 -6.13
C MET A 52 -9.77 -15.78 -7.39
N HIS A 53 -9.17 -15.45 -8.55
CA HIS A 53 -9.39 -16.19 -9.78
C HIS A 53 -8.84 -17.61 -9.73
N SER A 54 -7.64 -17.81 -9.15
CA SER A 54 -7.08 -19.15 -8.97
C SER A 54 -7.90 -19.97 -7.98
N LEU A 55 -8.52 -19.36 -6.97
CA LEU A 55 -9.39 -20.05 -6.03
C LEU A 55 -10.82 -20.31 -6.56
N ASN A 56 -11.14 -19.90 -7.79
CA ASN A 56 -12.49 -20.07 -8.35
C ASN A 56 -12.91 -21.55 -8.54
N TYR A 57 -11.94 -22.47 -8.64
CA TYR A 57 -12.24 -23.91 -8.65
C TYR A 57 -12.56 -24.48 -7.25
N VAL A 58 -12.23 -23.74 -6.18
CA VAL A 58 -12.46 -24.17 -4.81
C VAL A 58 -13.91 -23.88 -4.44
N ARG A 59 -14.75 -24.92 -4.49
CA ARG A 59 -16.09 -24.89 -3.91
C ARG A 59 -16.07 -25.55 -2.53
N PRO A 60 -16.03 -24.78 -1.44
CA PRO A 60 -16.23 -25.37 -0.13
C PRO A 60 -17.68 -25.86 -0.09
N GLY A 61 -17.89 -27.18 -0.10
CA GLY A 61 -19.22 -27.82 -0.11
C GLY A 61 -20.09 -27.51 1.12
N ARG A 62 -19.58 -26.71 2.05
CA ARG A 62 -20.27 -26.12 3.21
C ARG A 62 -19.54 -24.84 3.64
N LYS A 63 -20.23 -23.95 4.35
CA LYS A 63 -19.57 -22.83 5.04
C LYS A 63 -18.99 -23.34 6.36
N PHE A 64 -17.72 -23.05 6.61
CA PHE A 64 -17.10 -23.33 7.91
C PHE A 64 -17.24 -22.10 8.80
N SER A 65 -17.67 -22.29 10.04
CA SER A 65 -17.68 -21.22 11.05
C SER A 65 -16.25 -20.99 11.59
N ARG A 66 -16.01 -19.81 12.15
CA ARG A 66 -14.70 -19.48 12.77
C ARG A 66 -14.39 -20.37 13.97
N GLU A 67 -15.41 -20.95 14.61
CA GLU A 67 -15.25 -21.87 15.75
C GLU A 67 -14.79 -23.24 15.25
N GLU A 68 -15.41 -23.78 14.19
CA GLU A 68 -15.03 -25.07 13.58
C GLU A 68 -13.59 -25.09 13.03
N MET A 69 -13.11 -23.98 12.49
CA MET A 69 -11.72 -23.90 11.98
C MET A 69 -10.66 -23.73 13.07
N ASN A 70 -11.07 -23.43 14.31
CA ASN A 70 -10.16 -23.17 15.43
C ASN A 70 -10.20 -24.28 16.50
N GLU A 71 -11.04 -25.30 16.35
CA GLU A 71 -10.98 -26.50 17.18
C GLU A 71 -9.64 -27.21 16.95
N ARG A 72 -8.90 -27.43 18.04
CA ARG A 72 -7.61 -28.11 18.10
C ARG A 72 -7.74 -29.42 18.86
#